data_AF-A0A934YXC2-F1
#
_entry.id   AF-A0A934YXC2-F1
#
_cell.length_a   1.000
_cell.length_b   1.000
_cell.length_c   1.000
_cell.angle_alpha   90.00
_cell.angle_beta   90.00
_cell.angle_gamma   90.00
#
_symmetry.space_group_name_H-M   'P 1'
#
loop_
_entity.id
_entity.type
_entity.pdbx_description
1 polymer ?
#
loop_
_entity_poly.entity_id
_entity_poly.type
_entity_poly.pdbx_seq_one_letter_code
_entity_poly.pdbx_strand_id
1 'polypeptide(L)'
;MGNVRVLHRNELDEEPAYSGSQDEVGSSTSACPYSAQDPVQRIVEAYFTDPDGTRIQDVTKEREVRLVITSENMSGEDLVIDLPPGTPTMQVGGQLVEDEQIMILSVGSDTEEVVLEPQVIPKDVTVDDPDPEMPKVVSVEFLNGSDKDVATANMEQFVNLPRNEKWVDGEKVKNMDRLTDLPRILVKFDKPGRHSFTAKLVPGTNNLTYSEDEKKRNPHFAHEERTLSYITSGDGTLIISNLKLSSGGNDTFKVSVIDKKGKEVQSTVGLTTKRLFYLVELKMKGLTSITPNLNGAINEYAKHGVELLMLPAAEMEHMENIDDDEQAQVTAFENKCKEAFRASKAADKNPYAVAIAYTDHLAIKDAERTLELEDVAVGPKVAPVIIQIRGPEKGRTDAIKDRPLWKNIRSEEGWFVSCQFIPEGGDVANAVDISEDHCLPKSSQRSTTYFDRVEVKVDDLVAAKGTIRLKVHWVAMFVGGLTFAGNLICVCTRVRWGSLPSDLQNIVITHELGHQIGMASNAYERLPDQIATYYSSKKGHYGQHCHHGIPAGQARYDSVTDNGKHDCVMYGATKKSAFCEHCRVAVQKVDLSRGVRSI
;
A
#
# COMPACT_ATOMS: atom_id res chain seq x y z
N MET A 1 -21.02 -11.87 47.27
CA MET A 1 -19.98 -12.32 46.32
C MET A 1 -19.81 -11.18 45.35
N GLY A 2 -18.59 -10.66 45.19
CA GLY A 2 -18.37 -9.38 44.54
C GLY A 2 -18.87 -9.37 43.09
N ASN A 3 -19.45 -8.26 42.66
CA ASN A 3 -19.87 -8.02 41.27
C ASN A 3 -18.68 -7.83 40.32
N VAL A 4 -17.46 -8.09 40.79
CA VAL A 4 -16.21 -7.88 40.06
C VAL A 4 -15.38 -9.16 40.07
N ARG A 5 -14.93 -9.56 38.89
CA ARG A 5 -13.95 -10.64 38.68
C ARG A 5 -12.72 -10.11 37.96
N VAL A 6 -11.55 -10.66 38.26
CA VAL A 6 -10.28 -10.29 37.62
C VAL A 6 -9.88 -11.41 36.66
N LEU A 7 -9.67 -11.07 35.39
CA LEU A 7 -9.29 -12.00 34.33
C LEU A 7 -7.97 -11.56 33.69
N HIS A 8 -7.20 -12.49 33.14
CA HIS A 8 -6.13 -12.09 32.22
C HIS A 8 -6.72 -11.54 30.93
N ARG A 9 -6.05 -10.56 30.32
CA ARG A 9 -6.49 -9.92 29.08
C ARG A 9 -6.67 -10.91 27.92
N ASN A 10 -5.98 -12.05 27.94
CA ASN A 10 -6.11 -13.13 26.95
C ASN A 10 -7.27 -14.11 27.26
N GLU A 11 -7.96 -13.95 28.40
CA GLU A 11 -9.16 -14.71 28.79
C GLU A 11 -10.45 -13.93 28.51
N LEU A 12 -10.36 -12.70 27.99
CA LEU A 12 -11.49 -12.05 27.33
C LEU A 12 -11.88 -12.92 26.14
N ASP A 13 -13.10 -13.45 26.15
CA ASP A 13 -13.68 -14.09 24.97
C ASP A 13 -13.49 -13.14 23.78
N GLU A 14 -12.96 -13.67 22.67
CA GLU A 14 -12.97 -12.97 21.38
C GLU A 14 -14.39 -12.42 21.17
N GLU A 15 -14.50 -11.15 20.75
CA GLU A 15 -15.75 -10.39 20.59
C GLU A 15 -16.96 -11.29 20.34
N PRO A 16 -18.11 -11.08 21.04
CA PRO A 16 -19.28 -11.91 20.82
C PRO A 16 -19.56 -11.99 19.33
N ALA A 17 -19.70 -13.21 18.81
CA ALA A 17 -19.99 -13.47 17.42
C ALA A 17 -21.28 -12.73 17.05
N TYR A 18 -21.15 -11.53 16.46
CA TYR A 18 -22.26 -10.83 15.88
C TYR A 18 -22.82 -11.72 14.78
N SER A 19 -23.96 -12.34 15.03
CA SER A 19 -24.69 -13.17 14.07
C SER A 19 -25.41 -12.31 13.02
N GLY A 20 -24.75 -11.25 12.53
CA GLY A 20 -25.18 -10.48 11.37
C GLY A 20 -24.31 -10.87 10.19
N SER A 21 -24.82 -11.69 9.28
CA SER A 21 -24.13 -12.03 8.04
C SER A 21 -23.84 -10.75 7.25
N GLN A 22 -22.57 -10.50 6.91
CA GLN A 22 -22.15 -9.40 6.02
C GLN A 22 -22.61 -9.58 4.56
N ASP A 23 -23.31 -10.67 4.24
CA ASP A 23 -23.82 -10.98 2.90
C ASP A 23 -25.18 -10.32 2.55
N GLU A 24 -25.74 -9.45 3.39
CA GLU A 24 -26.99 -8.72 3.10
C GLU A 24 -26.84 -7.19 3.06
N VAL A 25 -25.83 -6.66 2.36
CA VAL A 25 -25.89 -5.26 1.89
C VAL A 25 -25.73 -5.22 0.37
N GLY A 26 -26.81 -5.64 -0.28
CA GLY A 26 -27.07 -5.35 -1.67
C GLY A 26 -27.34 -3.84 -1.88
N SER A 27 -26.77 -3.34 -2.97
CA SER A 27 -27.11 -2.09 -3.65
C SER A 27 -28.59 -1.72 -3.58
N SER A 28 -28.92 -0.54 -3.04
CA SER A 28 -29.75 0.48 -3.69
C SER A 28 -30.07 1.64 -2.74
N THR A 29 -30.25 2.82 -3.35
CA THR A 29 -30.62 4.10 -2.76
C THR A 29 -31.96 4.09 -2.00
N SER A 30 -32.06 4.78 -0.86
CA SER A 30 -33.01 5.88 -0.62
C SER A 30 -32.98 6.29 0.86
N ALA A 31 -32.92 7.60 1.10
CA ALA A 31 -33.10 8.18 2.43
C ALA A 31 -34.59 8.34 2.75
N CYS A 32 -35.01 7.96 3.97
CA CYS A 32 -36.08 8.63 4.72
C CYS A 32 -35.86 8.44 6.24
N PRO A 33 -36.25 9.43 7.07
CA PRO A 33 -35.87 9.51 8.48
C PRO A 33 -36.95 9.00 9.46
N TYR A 34 -36.48 8.74 10.69
CA TYR A 34 -37.19 8.77 11.97
C TYR A 34 -37.90 7.50 12.46
N SER A 35 -37.32 6.86 13.48
CA SER A 35 -38.06 6.29 14.62
C SER A 35 -37.16 6.25 15.86
N ALA A 36 -37.79 6.41 17.03
CA ALA A 36 -37.23 6.51 18.37
C ALA A 36 -35.83 5.90 18.57
N GLN A 37 -34.89 6.73 19.04
CA GLN A 37 -33.60 6.24 19.54
C GLN A 37 -33.89 5.36 20.75
N ASP A 38 -33.51 4.08 20.65
CA ASP A 38 -33.40 3.22 21.82
C ASP A 38 -32.52 3.91 22.87
N PRO A 39 -32.83 3.75 24.16
CA PRO A 39 -32.03 4.34 25.23
C PRO A 39 -30.57 3.89 25.07
N VAL A 40 -29.70 4.86 24.75
CA VAL A 40 -28.29 4.59 24.49
C VAL A 40 -27.63 4.14 25.78
N GLN A 41 -27.11 2.92 25.78
CA GLN A 41 -26.24 2.42 26.85
C GLN A 41 -24.96 3.24 26.87
N ARG A 42 -24.61 3.83 28.02
CA ARG A 42 -23.36 4.58 28.18
C ARG A 42 -22.90 4.68 29.62
N ILE A 43 -21.59 4.80 29.78
CA ILE A 43 -20.97 5.27 31.01
C ILE A 43 -21.12 6.79 31.05
N VAL A 44 -21.68 7.31 32.14
CA VAL A 44 -21.85 8.75 32.38
C VAL A 44 -20.57 9.34 32.96
N GLU A 45 -20.00 8.67 33.97
CA GLU A 45 -18.74 9.07 34.59
C GLU A 45 -18.05 7.89 35.29
N ALA A 46 -16.74 7.96 35.40
CA ALA A 46 -15.91 7.06 36.20
C ALA A 46 -14.84 7.87 36.93
N TYR A 47 -14.72 7.67 38.26
CA TYR A 47 -13.78 8.43 39.09
C TYR A 47 -13.39 7.66 40.35
N PHE A 48 -12.30 8.08 41.01
CA PHE A 48 -11.86 7.49 42.28
C PHE A 48 -12.35 8.31 43.48
N THR A 49 -12.67 7.64 44.58
CA THR A 49 -12.90 8.24 45.89
C THR A 49 -12.03 7.61 46.97
N ASP A 50 -11.85 8.32 48.08
CA ASP A 50 -11.40 7.72 49.33
C ASP A 50 -12.53 6.92 50.03
N PRO A 51 -12.25 6.19 51.12
CA PRO A 51 -13.27 5.42 51.85
C PRO A 51 -14.40 6.27 52.45
N ASP A 52 -14.19 7.58 52.61
CA ASP A 52 -15.17 8.55 53.10
C ASP A 52 -16.06 9.11 51.96
N GLY A 53 -15.83 8.70 50.71
CA GLY A 53 -16.60 9.11 49.53
C GLY A 53 -16.14 10.42 48.87
N THR A 54 -15.00 10.98 49.29
CA THR A 54 -14.44 12.20 48.69
C THR A 54 -13.71 11.88 47.39
N ARG A 55 -14.03 12.58 46.29
CA ARG A 55 -13.33 12.40 45.00
C ARG A 55 -11.85 12.73 45.13
N ILE A 56 -11.00 11.86 44.58
CA ILE A 56 -9.54 12.02 44.57
C ILE A 56 -9.01 12.02 43.13
N GLN A 57 -7.94 12.77 42.89
CA GLN A 57 -7.28 12.82 41.57
C GLN A 57 -6.11 11.84 41.46
N ASP A 58 -5.46 11.52 42.60
CA ASP A 58 -4.30 10.66 42.65
C ASP A 58 -4.55 9.41 43.51
N VAL A 59 -4.30 8.25 42.92
CA VAL A 59 -4.35 6.95 43.59
C VAL A 59 -2.96 6.59 44.08
N THR A 60 -2.79 6.34 45.39
CA THR A 60 -1.49 6.04 46.01
C THR A 60 -1.46 4.63 46.61
N LYS A 61 -0.26 4.08 46.85
CA LYS A 61 -0.05 2.75 47.48
C LYS A 61 -0.36 2.71 48.98
N GLU A 62 -0.81 3.81 49.57
CA GLU A 62 -0.81 3.98 51.02
C GLU A 62 -2.20 3.80 51.65
N ARG A 63 -3.25 3.85 50.84
CA ARG A 63 -4.64 3.81 51.31
C ARG A 63 -5.55 3.08 50.32
N GLU A 64 -6.59 2.46 50.87
CA GLU A 64 -7.73 1.96 50.10
C GLU A 64 -8.38 3.09 49.32
N VAL A 65 -8.79 2.80 48.09
CA VAL A 65 -9.57 3.72 47.23
C VAL A 65 -10.76 2.98 46.62
N ARG A 66 -11.79 3.71 46.20
CA ARG A 66 -12.94 3.14 45.50
C ARG A 66 -13.04 3.71 44.10
N LEU A 67 -13.23 2.86 43.10
CA LEU A 67 -13.61 3.27 41.75
C LEU A 67 -15.13 3.31 41.67
N VAL A 68 -15.69 4.50 41.42
CA VAL A 68 -17.12 4.73 41.26
C VAL A 68 -17.43 4.86 39.77
N ILE A 69 -18.40 4.10 39.27
CA ILE A 69 -18.84 4.11 37.87
C ILE A 69 -20.34 4.39 37.84
N THR A 70 -20.72 5.49 37.20
CA THR A 70 -22.11 5.86 36.96
C THR A 70 -22.48 5.53 35.52
N SER A 71 -23.57 4.82 35.29
CA SER A 71 -24.01 4.37 33.96
C SER A 71 -25.50 4.64 33.72
N GLU A 72 -25.88 4.72 32.45
CA GLU A 72 -27.28 4.85 32.02
C GLU A 72 -27.66 3.66 31.14
N ASN A 73 -28.75 2.97 31.50
CA ASN A 73 -29.33 1.83 30.75
C ASN A 73 -28.42 0.60 30.61
N MET A 74 -27.40 0.45 31.46
CA MET A 74 -26.43 -0.67 31.42
C MET A 74 -26.73 -1.80 32.42
N SER A 75 -27.89 -1.81 33.07
CA SER A 75 -28.24 -2.87 34.04
C SER A 75 -28.29 -4.24 33.37
N GLY A 76 -27.52 -5.20 33.91
CA GLY A 76 -27.38 -6.55 33.37
C GLY A 76 -26.20 -6.74 32.40
N GLU A 77 -25.46 -5.68 32.07
CA GLU A 77 -24.27 -5.75 31.22
C GLU A 77 -22.98 -5.97 32.02
N ASP A 78 -21.95 -6.53 31.37
CA ASP A 78 -20.59 -6.64 31.91
C ASP A 78 -19.72 -5.50 31.38
N LEU A 79 -19.02 -4.81 32.28
CA LEU A 79 -18.10 -3.72 31.97
C LEU A 79 -16.65 -4.17 32.12
N VAL A 80 -15.87 -4.00 31.04
CA VAL A 80 -14.42 -4.23 31.08
C VAL A 80 -13.73 -2.96 31.58
N ILE A 81 -13.06 -3.05 32.72
CA ILE A 81 -12.30 -1.95 33.33
C ILE A 81 -10.81 -2.25 33.19
N ASP A 82 -10.11 -1.38 32.46
CA ASP A 82 -8.66 -1.33 32.39
C ASP A 82 -8.18 -0.15 33.25
N LEU A 83 -7.34 -0.41 34.25
CA LEU A 83 -6.84 0.64 35.14
C LEU A 83 -5.84 1.52 34.38
N PRO A 84 -5.86 2.86 34.59
CA PRO A 84 -4.93 3.76 33.91
C PRO A 84 -3.46 3.37 34.14
N PRO A 85 -2.57 3.50 33.14
CA PRO A 85 -1.15 3.29 33.31
C PRO A 85 -0.58 4.13 34.45
N GLY A 86 0.20 3.53 35.34
CA GLY A 86 0.75 4.19 36.52
C GLY A 86 -0.15 4.11 37.77
N THR A 87 -1.35 3.51 37.66
CA THR A 87 -2.10 3.09 38.85
C THR A 87 -1.24 2.10 39.64
N PRO A 88 -1.06 2.29 40.95
CA PRO A 88 -0.28 1.34 41.74
C PRO A 88 -0.92 -0.05 41.74
N THR A 89 -0.14 -1.09 42.01
CA THR A 89 -0.67 -2.46 42.13
C THR A 89 -1.66 -2.53 43.30
N MET A 90 -2.91 -2.90 42.98
CA MET A 90 -4.04 -2.97 43.91
C MET A 90 -4.63 -4.38 43.92
N GLN A 91 -5.38 -4.70 44.97
CA GLN A 91 -6.16 -5.92 45.09
C GLN A 91 -7.65 -5.59 45.01
N VAL A 92 -8.43 -6.47 44.38
CA VAL A 92 -9.90 -6.43 44.38
C VAL A 92 -10.41 -7.76 44.88
N GLY A 93 -11.19 -7.74 45.97
CA GLY A 93 -11.71 -8.97 46.58
C GLY A 93 -10.61 -9.96 47.00
N GLY A 94 -9.41 -9.46 47.35
CA GLY A 94 -8.24 -10.27 47.70
C GLY A 94 -7.44 -10.84 46.52
N GLN A 95 -7.80 -10.53 45.27
CA GLN A 95 -7.04 -10.89 44.08
C GLN A 95 -6.23 -9.69 43.58
N LEU A 96 -4.93 -9.88 43.36
CA LEU A 96 -4.05 -8.84 42.79
C LEU A 96 -4.47 -8.53 41.35
N VAL A 97 -4.49 -7.26 40.99
CA VAL A 97 -4.70 -6.79 39.60
C VAL A 97 -3.35 -6.31 39.06
N GLU A 98 -2.73 -7.14 38.22
CA GLU A 98 -1.46 -6.85 37.53
C GLU A 98 -1.71 -6.17 36.16
N ASP A 99 -0.67 -5.60 35.54
CA ASP A 99 -0.77 -4.82 34.28
C ASP A 99 -1.41 -5.60 33.10
N GLU A 100 -1.39 -6.93 33.14
CA GLU A 100 -1.99 -7.82 32.11
C GLU A 100 -3.39 -8.34 32.47
N GLN A 101 -3.91 -7.93 33.63
CA GLN A 101 -5.23 -8.32 34.12
C GLN A 101 -6.21 -7.16 33.97
N ILE A 102 -7.46 -7.50 33.74
CA ILE A 102 -8.58 -6.58 33.61
C ILE A 102 -9.64 -6.95 34.64
N MET A 103 -10.46 -5.98 35.03
CA MET A 103 -11.61 -6.23 35.90
C MET A 103 -12.87 -6.29 35.04
N ILE A 104 -13.70 -7.31 35.25
CA ILE A 104 -15.06 -7.38 34.69
C ILE A 104 -16.03 -7.06 35.81
N LEU A 105 -16.75 -5.96 35.68
CA LEU A 105 -17.80 -5.52 36.60
C LEU A 105 -19.18 -5.82 36.00
N SER A 106 -19.97 -6.66 36.65
CA SER A 106 -21.39 -6.87 36.27
C SER A 106 -22.25 -5.75 36.85
N VAL A 107 -22.86 -4.95 35.98
CA VAL A 107 -23.60 -3.73 36.35
C VAL A 107 -24.99 -4.09 36.89
N GLY A 108 -25.20 -3.92 38.20
CA GLY A 108 -26.48 -4.19 38.85
C GLY A 108 -27.38 -2.96 38.99
N SER A 109 -26.81 -1.75 38.94
CA SER A 109 -27.48 -0.48 39.19
C SER A 109 -26.85 0.68 38.42
N ASP A 110 -27.48 1.86 38.46
CA ASP A 110 -26.96 3.07 37.79
C ASP A 110 -25.63 3.57 38.38
N THR A 111 -25.22 3.11 39.56
CA THR A 111 -23.95 3.48 40.20
C THR A 111 -23.34 2.28 40.92
N GLU A 112 -22.16 1.87 40.46
CA GLU A 112 -21.39 0.77 41.05
C GLU A 112 -20.11 1.29 41.72
N GLU A 113 -19.72 0.67 42.84
CA GLU A 113 -18.47 0.94 43.54
C GLU A 113 -17.58 -0.31 43.59
N VAL A 114 -16.32 -0.15 43.19
CA VAL A 114 -15.29 -1.21 43.26
C VAL A 114 -14.21 -0.80 44.26
N VAL A 115 -14.03 -1.58 45.32
CA VAL A 115 -13.00 -1.34 46.33
C VAL A 115 -11.65 -1.86 45.85
N LEU A 116 -10.64 -1.00 45.88
CA LEU A 116 -9.26 -1.27 45.50
C LEU A 116 -8.35 -1.13 46.73
N GLU A 117 -7.78 -2.25 47.17
CA GLU A 117 -6.90 -2.32 48.35
C GLU A 117 -5.42 -2.25 47.93
N PRO A 118 -4.59 -1.38 48.53
CA PRO A 118 -3.18 -1.31 48.19
C PRO A 118 -2.43 -2.57 48.63
N GLN A 119 -1.58 -3.09 47.74
CA GLN A 119 -0.65 -4.14 48.13
C GLN A 119 0.44 -3.55 49.04
N VAL A 120 0.45 -3.97 50.32
CA VAL A 120 1.52 -3.63 51.26
C VAL A 120 2.80 -4.37 50.83
N ILE A 121 3.63 -3.71 50.02
CA ILE A 121 5.01 -4.14 49.76
C ILE A 121 5.83 -3.69 50.98
N PRO A 122 6.51 -4.59 51.71
CA PRO A 122 7.39 -4.20 52.82
C PRO A 122 8.43 -3.18 52.33
N LYS A 123 8.51 -2.03 53.03
CA LYS A 123 9.45 -0.94 52.76
C LYS A 123 10.90 -1.43 52.75
N ASP A 124 11.66 -0.90 51.79
CA ASP A 124 13.07 -1.13 51.51
C ASP A 124 13.96 -1.29 52.76
N VAL A 125 14.75 -2.37 52.75
CA VAL A 125 15.99 -2.46 53.53
C VAL A 125 17.08 -1.74 52.73
N THR A 126 17.72 -0.81 53.41
CA THR A 126 18.85 0.00 52.96
C THR A 126 19.98 -0.84 52.37
N VAL A 127 20.63 -0.24 51.37
CA VAL A 127 21.85 -0.67 50.69
C VAL A 127 22.95 -0.99 51.71
N ASP A 128 23.22 -2.28 51.90
CA ASP A 128 24.49 -2.80 52.38
C ASP A 128 25.18 -3.57 51.25
N ASP A 129 26.51 -3.60 51.32
CA ASP A 129 27.49 -4.13 50.37
C ASP A 129 27.04 -5.35 49.51
N PRO A 130 27.51 -5.46 48.25
CA PRO A 130 27.00 -6.43 47.29
C PRO A 130 27.29 -7.86 47.74
N ASP A 131 26.23 -8.60 48.05
CA ASP A 131 26.29 -10.06 48.11
C ASP A 131 26.84 -10.58 46.77
N PRO A 132 28.00 -11.24 46.77
CA PRO A 132 28.63 -11.78 45.57
C PRO A 132 27.81 -12.90 44.89
N GLU A 133 26.68 -13.33 45.47
CA GLU A 133 25.89 -14.45 44.93
C GLU A 133 24.58 -14.10 44.19
N MET A 134 24.12 -12.85 44.11
CA MET A 134 22.89 -12.61 43.33
C MET A 134 23.09 -12.88 41.82
N PRO A 135 22.17 -13.61 41.18
CA PRO A 135 22.16 -13.89 39.75
C PRO A 135 22.29 -12.63 38.90
N LYS A 136 23.09 -12.69 37.84
CA LYS A 136 23.32 -11.59 36.90
C LYS A 136 22.99 -12.02 35.48
N VAL A 137 22.50 -11.08 34.68
CA VAL A 137 22.31 -11.32 33.24
C VAL A 137 23.68 -11.56 32.60
N VAL A 138 23.81 -12.60 31.76
CA VAL A 138 25.05 -12.93 31.05
C VAL A 138 24.96 -12.68 29.56
N SER A 139 23.80 -12.86 28.96
CA SER A 139 23.61 -12.67 27.53
C SER A 139 22.16 -12.30 27.21
N VAL A 140 22.01 -11.45 26.19
CA VAL A 140 20.75 -11.25 25.48
C VAL A 140 21.04 -11.31 23.99
N GLU A 141 20.37 -12.18 23.24
CA GLU A 141 20.64 -12.35 21.81
C GLU A 141 19.39 -12.68 21.01
N PHE A 142 19.38 -12.32 19.73
CA PHE A 142 18.32 -12.73 18.81
C PHE A 142 18.43 -14.23 18.47
N LEU A 143 17.29 -14.93 18.43
CA LEU A 143 17.23 -16.32 18.03
C LEU A 143 17.35 -16.49 16.51
N ASN A 144 17.84 -17.67 16.10
CA ASN A 144 18.11 -18.00 14.71
C ASN A 144 17.76 -19.46 14.37
N GLY A 145 16.47 -19.78 14.35
CA GLY A 145 15.91 -21.03 13.83
C GLY A 145 15.54 -22.04 14.89
N SER A 146 16.06 -21.92 16.11
CA SER A 146 15.67 -22.73 17.27
C SER A 146 15.76 -21.93 18.56
N ASP A 147 15.23 -22.49 19.65
CA ASP A 147 15.18 -21.87 20.97
C ASP A 147 16.55 -21.85 21.69
N LYS A 148 17.56 -22.47 21.07
CA LYS A 148 18.92 -22.57 21.62
C LYS A 148 19.95 -21.86 20.74
N ASP A 149 19.64 -21.69 19.46
CA ASP A 149 20.55 -21.11 18.48
C ASP A 149 20.39 -19.59 18.45
N VAL A 150 21.46 -18.90 18.83
CA VAL A 150 21.54 -17.44 18.79
C VAL A 150 22.27 -16.98 17.54
N ALA A 151 21.95 -15.77 17.11
CA ALA A 151 22.59 -15.14 15.98
C ALA A 151 24.05 -14.77 16.27
N THR A 152 24.93 -15.05 15.30
CA THR A 152 26.38 -14.79 15.41
C THR A 152 26.86 -13.68 14.47
N ALA A 153 25.96 -13.11 13.66
CA ALA A 153 26.20 -11.97 12.79
C ALA A 153 24.92 -11.11 12.71
N ASN A 154 25.05 -9.87 12.21
CA ASN A 154 23.88 -9.05 11.91
C ASN A 154 22.97 -9.77 10.91
N MET A 155 21.66 -9.62 11.08
CA MET A 155 20.66 -10.34 10.29
C MET A 155 19.60 -9.41 9.71
N GLU A 156 18.98 -9.85 8.61
CA GLU A 156 17.76 -9.25 8.09
C GLU A 156 16.54 -9.75 8.87
N GLN A 157 15.55 -8.87 9.03
CA GLN A 157 14.25 -9.18 9.62
C GLN A 157 13.15 -8.74 8.65
N PHE A 158 12.38 -9.68 8.12
CA PHE A 158 11.27 -9.40 7.20
C PHE A 158 10.00 -9.05 7.98
N VAL A 159 9.82 -7.74 8.21
CA VAL A 159 8.77 -7.21 9.09
C VAL A 159 7.37 -7.28 8.49
N ASN A 160 7.26 -7.46 7.17
CA ASN A 160 5.97 -7.55 6.48
C ASN A 160 5.40 -8.97 6.42
N LEU A 161 6.22 -10.01 6.59
CA LEU A 161 5.80 -11.39 6.41
C LEU A 161 5.34 -12.00 7.74
N PRO A 162 4.18 -12.67 7.79
CA PRO A 162 3.71 -13.33 9.00
C PRO A 162 4.56 -14.57 9.32
N ARG A 163 4.56 -15.00 10.58
CA ARG A 163 5.31 -16.18 11.04
C ARG A 163 4.69 -17.47 10.49
N ASN A 164 5.10 -17.88 9.30
CA ASN A 164 4.60 -19.09 8.64
C ASN A 164 5.72 -19.74 7.81
N GLU A 165 5.84 -21.06 7.88
CA GLU A 165 6.88 -21.84 7.21
C GLU A 165 6.86 -21.71 5.68
N LYS A 166 5.70 -21.40 5.07
CA LYS A 166 5.58 -21.22 3.61
C LYS A 166 6.46 -20.09 3.03
N TRP A 167 6.93 -19.19 3.89
CA TRP A 167 7.83 -18.09 3.52
C TRP A 167 9.30 -18.47 3.61
N VAL A 168 9.62 -19.57 4.29
CA VAL A 168 10.99 -20.05 4.47
C VAL A 168 11.40 -20.81 3.23
N ASP A 169 12.40 -20.30 2.51
CA ASP A 169 12.96 -20.91 1.30
C ASP A 169 14.38 -21.45 1.52
N GLY A 170 14.97 -21.21 2.68
CA GLY A 170 16.34 -21.63 3.02
C GLY A 170 17.44 -20.77 2.39
N GLU A 171 17.10 -19.88 1.46
CA GLU A 171 18.04 -19.01 0.74
C GLU A 171 17.91 -17.56 1.22
N LYS A 172 16.79 -16.90 0.89
CA LYS A 172 16.52 -15.52 1.29
C LYS A 172 15.91 -15.46 2.69
N VAL A 173 14.93 -16.32 2.96
CA VAL A 173 14.34 -16.49 4.29
C VAL A 173 14.84 -17.82 4.85
N LYS A 174 15.88 -17.74 5.69
CA LYS A 174 16.57 -18.92 6.22
C LYS A 174 15.75 -19.72 7.24
N ASN A 175 14.92 -19.05 8.03
CA ASN A 175 14.08 -19.67 9.07
C ASN A 175 12.98 -18.71 9.55
N MET A 176 12.04 -19.22 10.35
CA MET A 176 10.89 -18.47 10.85
C MET A 176 11.26 -17.30 11.79
N ASP A 177 12.44 -17.30 12.42
CA ASP A 177 12.86 -16.19 13.30
C ASP A 177 13.24 -14.93 12.52
N ARG A 178 13.40 -15.04 11.20
CA ARG A 178 13.59 -13.89 10.30
C ARG A 178 12.29 -13.23 9.85
N LEU A 179 11.14 -13.74 10.29
CA LEU A 179 9.80 -13.25 9.90
C LEU A 179 9.17 -12.42 11.02
N THR A 180 8.22 -11.56 10.67
CA THR A 180 7.45 -10.63 11.53
C THR A 180 8.25 -9.44 12.06
N ASP A 181 7.52 -8.47 12.59
CA ASP A 181 8.01 -7.34 13.38
C ASP A 181 8.21 -7.68 14.86
N LEU A 182 8.05 -8.95 15.27
CA LEU A 182 8.19 -9.43 16.64
C LEU A 182 9.36 -10.45 16.74
N PRO A 183 10.61 -9.98 16.74
CA PRO A 183 11.76 -10.87 16.81
C PRO A 183 11.78 -11.63 18.14
N ARG A 184 12.28 -12.87 18.10
CA ARG A 184 12.49 -13.67 19.30
C ARG A 184 13.88 -13.41 19.88
N ILE A 185 13.93 -13.13 21.17
CA ILE A 185 15.12 -12.71 21.89
C ILE A 185 15.32 -13.60 23.10
N LEU A 186 16.48 -14.24 23.22
CA LEU A 186 16.84 -15.11 24.33
C LEU A 186 17.68 -14.35 25.36
N VAL A 187 17.18 -14.28 26.60
CA VAL A 187 17.90 -13.75 27.77
C VAL A 187 18.36 -14.92 28.63
N LYS A 188 19.61 -14.87 29.12
CA LYS A 188 20.17 -15.87 30.04
C LYS A 188 20.84 -15.22 31.24
N PHE A 189 20.64 -15.82 32.40
CA PHE A 189 21.34 -15.51 33.64
C PHE A 189 22.43 -16.53 33.93
N ASP A 190 23.39 -16.17 34.78
CA ASP A 190 24.49 -17.06 35.20
C ASP A 190 24.05 -18.19 36.15
N LYS A 191 22.86 -18.08 36.72
CA LYS A 191 22.30 -19.04 37.67
C LYS A 191 20.86 -19.40 37.32
N PRO A 192 20.41 -20.64 37.56
CA PRO A 192 19.00 -20.99 37.46
C PRO A 192 18.16 -20.20 38.47
N GLY A 193 16.86 -20.14 38.24
CA GLY A 193 15.90 -19.43 39.07
C GLY A 193 15.10 -18.36 38.32
N ARG A 194 14.06 -17.85 38.97
CA ARG A 194 13.21 -16.78 38.45
C ARG A 194 13.80 -15.43 38.83
N HIS A 195 14.36 -14.73 37.87
CA HIS A 195 15.06 -13.46 38.05
C HIS A 195 14.34 -12.36 37.29
N SER A 196 14.04 -11.26 37.96
CA SER A 196 13.42 -10.10 37.32
C SER A 196 14.45 -9.22 36.65
N PHE A 197 14.11 -8.68 35.49
CA PHE A 197 14.95 -7.76 34.73
C PHE A 197 14.09 -6.85 33.86
N THR A 198 14.68 -5.84 33.25
CA THR A 198 14.02 -5.01 32.24
C THR A 198 14.70 -5.16 30.90
N ALA A 199 13.94 -5.02 29.81
CA ALA A 199 14.47 -5.03 28.45
C ALA A 199 13.87 -3.91 27.62
N LYS A 200 14.67 -3.40 26.66
CA LYS A 200 14.24 -2.39 25.69
C LYS A 200 14.92 -2.61 24.35
N LEU A 201 14.27 -2.16 23.28
CA LEU A 201 14.93 -1.99 21.99
C LEU A 201 15.85 -0.77 22.02
N VAL A 202 16.98 -0.89 21.34
CA VAL A 202 17.94 0.18 21.11
C VAL A 202 17.96 0.47 19.62
N PRO A 203 17.22 1.48 19.13
CA PRO A 203 17.18 1.83 17.72
C PRO A 203 18.52 2.40 17.26
N GLY A 204 18.89 2.16 16.01
CA GLY A 204 20.04 2.79 15.37
C GLY A 204 19.81 4.29 15.13
N THR A 205 20.91 5.04 15.03
CA THR A 205 20.87 6.51 14.89
C THR A 205 20.28 7.00 13.57
N ASN A 206 20.23 6.14 12.55
CA ASN A 206 19.78 6.46 11.20
C ASN A 206 18.39 5.85 10.89
N ASN A 207 17.69 5.33 11.90
CA ASN A 207 16.35 4.80 11.72
C ASN A 207 15.38 5.92 11.28
N LEU A 208 14.34 5.54 10.56
CA LEU A 208 13.29 6.44 10.10
C LEU A 208 12.54 7.04 11.29
N THR A 209 12.29 8.35 11.20
CA THR A 209 11.40 9.04 12.13
C THR A 209 10.01 9.12 11.54
N TYR A 210 9.02 8.68 12.30
CA TYR A 210 7.60 8.86 11.98
C TYR A 210 7.01 10.00 12.82
N SER A 211 6.14 10.80 12.21
CA SER A 211 5.37 11.82 12.92
C SER A 211 4.34 11.17 13.86
N GLU A 212 3.86 11.91 14.85
CA GLU A 212 2.82 11.40 15.75
C GLU A 212 1.51 11.11 15.01
N ASP A 213 1.21 11.86 13.95
CA ASP A 213 0.04 11.60 13.10
C ASP A 213 0.23 10.33 12.26
N GLU A 214 1.44 10.08 11.75
CA GLU A 214 1.79 8.79 11.13
C GLU A 214 1.56 7.64 12.12
N LYS A 215 2.14 7.71 13.33
CA LYS A 215 2.01 6.65 14.35
C LYS A 215 0.56 6.39 14.76
N LYS A 216 -0.27 7.44 14.88
CA LYS A 216 -1.71 7.30 15.18
C LYS A 216 -2.47 6.63 14.04
N ARG A 217 -2.16 6.98 12.79
CA ARG A 217 -2.79 6.38 11.60
C ARG A 217 -2.40 4.91 11.43
N ASN A 218 -1.17 4.55 11.77
CA ASN A 218 -0.68 3.20 11.62
C ASN A 218 0.26 2.77 12.76
N PRO A 219 -0.16 1.83 13.63
CA PRO A 219 0.65 1.40 14.76
C PRO A 219 1.93 0.65 14.37
N HIS A 220 2.12 0.24 13.11
CA HIS A 220 3.40 -0.35 12.66
C HIS A 220 4.49 0.69 12.37
N PHE A 221 4.15 1.98 12.35
CA PHE A 221 5.13 3.05 12.24
C PHE A 221 5.87 3.31 13.58
N ALA A 222 5.41 2.71 14.68
CA ALA A 222 6.11 2.74 15.95
C ALA A 222 6.80 1.41 16.25
N HIS A 223 8.01 1.49 16.80
CA HIS A 223 8.63 0.37 17.52
C HIS A 223 8.26 0.46 19.01
N GLU A 224 8.55 -0.58 19.79
CA GLU A 224 8.39 -0.53 21.25
C GLU A 224 9.46 0.38 21.87
N GLU A 225 9.05 1.59 22.22
CA GLU A 225 9.91 2.62 22.83
C GLU A 225 10.05 2.43 24.36
N ARG A 226 9.13 1.69 25.01
CA ARG A 226 9.13 1.52 26.46
C ARG A 226 10.17 0.48 26.89
N THR A 227 10.64 0.67 28.13
CA THR A 227 11.36 -0.37 28.85
C THR A 227 10.34 -1.27 29.54
N LEU A 228 10.34 -2.55 29.19
CA LEU A 228 9.39 -3.54 29.71
C LEU A 228 10.05 -4.42 30.78
N SER A 229 9.26 -4.89 31.75
CA SER A 229 9.72 -5.75 32.84
C SER A 229 9.42 -7.22 32.54
N TYR A 230 10.33 -8.11 32.94
CA TYR A 230 10.25 -9.55 32.68
C TYR A 230 10.77 -10.37 33.85
N ILE A 231 10.44 -11.66 33.87
CA ILE A 231 10.94 -12.64 34.83
C ILE A 231 11.37 -13.91 34.09
N THR A 232 12.57 -14.43 34.37
CA THR A 232 13.02 -15.70 33.78
C THR A 232 12.24 -16.92 34.27
N SER A 233 12.31 -17.99 33.50
CA SER A 233 11.89 -19.33 33.91
C SER A 233 12.84 -19.90 34.96
N GLY A 234 12.48 -21.04 35.56
CA GLY A 234 13.27 -21.68 36.62
C GLY A 234 14.69 -22.11 36.20
N ASP A 235 14.98 -22.22 34.91
CA ASP A 235 16.31 -22.49 34.38
C ASP A 235 17.19 -21.24 34.21
N GLY A 236 16.69 -20.05 34.55
CA GLY A 236 17.41 -18.79 34.43
C GLY A 236 17.34 -18.17 33.02
N THR A 237 16.42 -18.62 32.16
CA THR A 237 16.26 -18.10 30.79
C THR A 237 14.87 -17.55 30.50
N LEU A 238 14.76 -16.67 29.51
CA LEU A 238 13.48 -16.22 28.95
C LEU A 238 13.61 -15.97 27.45
N ILE A 239 12.58 -16.35 26.68
CA ILE A 239 12.42 -15.91 25.29
C ILE A 239 11.37 -14.80 25.26
N ILE A 240 11.78 -13.61 24.84
CA ILE A 240 10.93 -12.43 24.65
C ILE A 240 10.49 -12.40 23.19
N SER A 241 9.21 -12.09 22.94
CA SER A 241 8.63 -12.00 21.59
C SER A 241 7.57 -10.91 21.44
N ASN A 242 7.57 -9.91 22.33
CA ASN A 242 6.63 -8.78 22.33
C ASN A 242 7.32 -7.41 22.10
N LEU A 243 8.65 -7.39 21.89
CA LEU A 243 9.38 -6.17 21.54
C LEU A 243 9.24 -5.87 20.05
N LYS A 244 8.21 -5.10 19.70
CA LYS A 244 7.83 -4.77 18.32
C LYS A 244 8.83 -3.85 17.62
N LEU A 245 9.17 -4.17 16.38
CA LEU A 245 9.93 -3.34 15.45
C LEU A 245 9.01 -2.44 14.61
N SER A 246 9.52 -1.32 14.10
CA SER A 246 8.83 -0.51 13.09
C SER A 246 8.78 -1.23 11.74
N SER A 247 7.80 -0.91 10.90
CA SER A 247 7.69 -1.39 9.51
C SER A 247 8.71 -0.75 8.55
N GLY A 248 9.56 0.13 9.06
CA GLY A 248 10.53 0.89 8.27
C GLY A 248 11.51 -0.01 7.52
N GLY A 249 11.99 0.48 6.39
CA GLY A 249 13.02 -0.16 5.61
C GLY A 249 14.42 0.24 6.05
N ASN A 250 15.27 -0.77 6.30
CA ASN A 250 16.66 -0.60 6.74
C ASN A 250 16.83 0.04 8.12
N ASP A 251 15.76 0.11 8.93
CA ASP A 251 15.89 0.45 10.35
C ASP A 251 16.67 -0.66 11.06
N THR A 252 17.57 -0.25 11.95
CA THR A 252 18.44 -1.17 12.70
C THR A 252 18.09 -1.18 14.19
N PHE A 253 18.17 -2.35 14.82
CA PHE A 253 17.82 -2.51 16.23
C PHE A 253 18.78 -3.46 16.94
N LYS A 254 19.12 -3.10 18.18
CA LYS A 254 19.68 -4.00 19.20
C LYS A 254 18.69 -4.14 20.35
N VAL A 255 18.98 -5.02 21.29
CA VAL A 255 18.25 -5.13 22.56
C VAL A 255 19.21 -4.91 23.72
N SER A 256 18.74 -4.19 24.73
CA SER A 256 19.43 -3.96 26.00
C SER A 256 18.61 -4.54 27.13
N VAL A 257 19.28 -5.27 28.04
CA VAL A 257 18.70 -5.85 29.24
C VAL A 257 19.45 -5.35 30.46
N ILE A 258 18.70 -4.95 31.49
CA ILE A 258 19.24 -4.50 32.78
C ILE A 258 18.72 -5.42 33.88
N ASP A 259 19.61 -6.04 34.64
CA ASP A 259 19.23 -6.85 35.80
C ASP A 259 18.98 -6.00 37.07
N LYS A 260 18.52 -6.66 38.15
CA LYS A 260 18.25 -6.01 39.45
C LYS A 260 19.46 -5.29 40.07
N LYS A 261 20.69 -5.66 39.70
CA LYS A 261 21.91 -4.99 40.17
C LYS A 261 22.29 -3.79 39.31
N GLY A 262 21.52 -3.49 38.26
CA GLY A 262 21.83 -2.44 37.30
C GLY A 262 22.89 -2.86 36.28
N LYS A 263 23.23 -4.16 36.18
CA LYS A 263 24.14 -4.61 35.12
C LYS A 263 23.39 -4.60 33.80
N GLU A 264 23.86 -3.79 32.87
CA GLU A 264 23.36 -3.74 31.49
C GLU A 264 24.15 -4.72 30.61
N VAL A 265 23.43 -5.51 29.81
CA VAL A 265 23.98 -6.33 28.73
C VAL A 265 23.18 -6.05 27.47
N GLN A 266 23.88 -5.83 26.36
CA GLN A 266 23.28 -5.61 25.05
C GLN A 266 23.58 -6.79 24.11
N SER A 267 22.73 -6.98 23.12
CA SER A 267 22.98 -7.97 22.07
C SER A 267 24.25 -7.66 21.29
N THR A 268 25.02 -8.70 21.02
CA THR A 268 26.27 -8.58 20.26
C THR A 268 25.96 -8.20 18.82
N VAL A 269 24.87 -8.73 18.26
CA VAL A 269 24.42 -8.48 16.89
C VAL A 269 23.14 -7.62 16.85
N GLY A 270 22.90 -6.99 15.71
CA GLY A 270 21.69 -6.23 15.43
C GLY A 270 20.82 -6.86 14.34
N LEU A 271 19.56 -6.42 14.29
CA LEU A 271 18.64 -6.69 13.19
C LEU A 271 18.56 -5.47 12.27
N THR A 272 18.46 -5.74 10.97
CA THR A 272 18.08 -4.74 9.95
C THR A 272 16.72 -5.13 9.38
N THR A 273 15.75 -4.24 9.49
CA THR A 273 14.40 -4.43 8.98
C THR A 273 14.36 -4.37 7.44
N LYS A 274 13.60 -5.29 6.85
CA LYS A 274 13.41 -5.46 5.41
C LYS A 274 11.94 -5.79 5.13
N ARG A 275 11.48 -5.54 3.91
CA ARG A 275 10.20 -6.00 3.40
C ARG A 275 10.44 -6.86 2.17
N LEU A 276 9.79 -8.02 2.06
CA LEU A 276 9.97 -8.94 0.94
C LEU A 276 8.68 -9.06 0.13
N PHE A 277 8.79 -8.88 -1.19
CA PHE A 277 7.76 -9.18 -2.17
C PHE A 277 8.28 -10.14 -3.23
N TYR A 278 7.35 -10.87 -3.83
CA TYR A 278 7.58 -11.77 -4.94
C TYR A 278 7.04 -11.14 -6.21
N LEU A 279 7.74 -11.31 -7.33
CA LEU A 279 7.32 -10.85 -8.64
C LEU A 279 7.10 -12.05 -9.55
N VAL A 280 6.02 -12.04 -10.33
CA VAL A 280 5.81 -13.00 -11.42
C VAL A 280 5.56 -12.24 -12.71
N GLU A 281 6.32 -12.54 -13.75
CA GLU A 281 6.02 -12.05 -15.09
C GLU A 281 4.91 -12.93 -15.71
N LEU A 282 3.82 -12.29 -16.16
CA LEU A 282 2.76 -12.92 -16.95
C LEU A 282 2.99 -12.53 -18.42
N LYS A 283 3.72 -13.37 -19.15
CA LYS A 283 4.16 -13.07 -20.52
C LYS A 283 3.05 -13.43 -21.51
N MET A 284 2.62 -12.46 -22.32
CA MET A 284 1.70 -12.73 -23.41
C MET A 284 2.40 -13.55 -24.50
N LYS A 285 1.72 -14.59 -24.99
CA LYS A 285 2.22 -15.45 -26.08
C LYS A 285 2.60 -14.63 -27.30
N GLY A 286 3.74 -14.92 -27.91
CA GLY A 286 4.21 -14.26 -29.13
C GLY A 286 4.83 -12.87 -28.94
N LEU A 287 4.80 -12.30 -27.73
CA LEU A 287 5.40 -10.99 -27.46
C LEU A 287 6.93 -11.11 -27.30
N THR A 288 7.68 -10.56 -28.25
CA THR A 288 9.15 -10.74 -28.32
C THR A 288 9.96 -9.59 -27.73
N SER A 289 9.33 -8.45 -27.46
CA SER A 289 9.99 -7.21 -27.00
C SER A 289 9.93 -7.00 -25.49
N ILE A 290 9.65 -8.04 -24.70
CA ILE A 290 9.66 -7.95 -23.24
C ILE A 290 11.10 -7.79 -22.73
N THR A 291 11.29 -6.94 -21.71
CA THR A 291 12.59 -6.80 -21.04
C THR A 291 13.15 -8.17 -20.60
N PRO A 292 14.44 -8.47 -20.84
CA PRO A 292 14.99 -9.79 -20.51
C PRO A 292 15.20 -10.00 -19.00
N ASN A 293 15.18 -8.94 -18.19
CA ASN A 293 15.25 -8.99 -16.73
C ASN A 293 14.69 -7.71 -16.10
N LEU A 294 14.47 -7.77 -14.77
CA LEU A 294 13.94 -6.69 -13.95
C LEU A 294 14.98 -6.08 -12.99
N ASN A 295 16.28 -6.25 -13.28
CA ASN A 295 17.33 -5.85 -12.35
C ASN A 295 17.29 -4.34 -12.02
N GLY A 296 16.83 -3.49 -12.95
CA GLY A 296 16.70 -2.06 -12.71
C GLY A 296 15.72 -1.77 -11.57
N ALA A 297 14.54 -2.37 -11.61
CA ALA A 297 13.54 -2.25 -10.55
C ALA A 297 14.00 -2.91 -9.25
N ILE A 298 14.48 -4.17 -9.31
CA ILE A 298 14.96 -4.92 -8.14
C ILE A 298 16.03 -4.13 -7.37
N ASN A 299 17.03 -3.62 -8.09
CA ASN A 299 18.12 -2.86 -7.46
C ASN A 299 17.67 -1.52 -6.89
N GLU A 300 16.68 -0.86 -7.49
CA GLU A 300 16.17 0.40 -6.95
C GLU A 300 15.42 0.18 -5.63
N TYR A 301 14.51 -0.79 -5.57
CA TYR A 301 13.75 -1.09 -4.35
C TYR A 301 14.63 -1.61 -3.20
N ALA A 302 15.66 -2.41 -3.52
CA ALA A 302 16.58 -2.96 -2.52
C ALA A 302 17.32 -1.87 -1.71
N LYS A 303 17.65 -0.74 -2.35
CA LYS A 303 18.26 0.43 -1.66
C LYS A 303 17.40 0.95 -0.50
N HIS A 304 16.09 0.74 -0.60
CA HIS A 304 15.08 1.27 0.32
C HIS A 304 14.49 0.17 1.23
N GLY A 305 15.17 -0.97 1.30
CA GLY A 305 14.83 -2.10 2.18
C GLY A 305 13.66 -2.95 1.69
N VAL A 306 13.23 -2.78 0.43
CA VAL A 306 12.23 -3.63 -0.21
C VAL A 306 12.95 -4.60 -1.12
N GLU A 307 12.97 -5.86 -0.73
CA GLU A 307 13.58 -6.95 -1.46
C GLU A 307 12.53 -7.53 -2.42
N LEU A 308 12.88 -7.66 -3.70
CA LEU A 308 12.00 -8.20 -4.74
C LEU A 308 12.58 -9.51 -5.26
N LEU A 309 11.84 -10.61 -5.11
CA LEU A 309 12.27 -11.95 -5.52
C LEU A 309 11.46 -12.42 -6.74
N MET A 310 12.17 -12.76 -7.82
CA MET A 310 11.55 -13.27 -9.04
C MET A 310 11.08 -14.72 -8.86
N LEU A 311 9.82 -14.98 -9.19
CA LEU A 311 9.28 -16.31 -9.37
C LEU A 311 9.38 -16.74 -10.84
N PRO A 312 9.27 -18.04 -11.16
CA PRO A 312 9.16 -18.50 -12.54
C PRO A 312 8.02 -17.79 -13.26
N ALA A 313 8.30 -17.24 -14.44
CA ALA A 313 7.30 -16.58 -15.27
C ALA A 313 6.19 -17.56 -15.67
N ALA A 314 4.98 -17.03 -15.86
CA ALA A 314 3.86 -17.75 -16.44
C ALA A 314 3.50 -17.12 -17.81
N GLU A 315 2.82 -17.89 -18.65
CA GLU A 315 2.32 -17.40 -19.93
C GLU A 315 0.82 -17.12 -19.85
N MET A 316 0.37 -16.15 -20.64
CA MET A 316 -1.05 -15.83 -20.82
C MET A 316 -1.37 -15.61 -22.30
N GLU A 317 -2.65 -15.63 -22.64
CA GLU A 317 -3.11 -15.31 -23.99
C GLU A 317 -2.80 -13.84 -24.34
N HIS A 318 -2.50 -13.61 -25.61
CA HIS A 318 -2.08 -12.32 -26.12
C HIS A 318 -3.27 -11.37 -26.30
N MET A 319 -3.11 -10.13 -25.84
CA MET A 319 -3.99 -9.00 -26.11
C MET A 319 -3.13 -7.85 -26.65
N GLU A 320 -3.43 -7.36 -27.86
CA GLU A 320 -2.60 -6.37 -28.56
C GLU A 320 -2.69 -4.97 -27.94
N ASN A 321 -3.79 -4.65 -27.29
CA ASN A 321 -3.98 -3.36 -26.63
C ASN A 321 -4.85 -3.54 -25.40
N ILE A 322 -4.56 -2.80 -24.33
CA ILE A 322 -5.49 -2.60 -23.21
C ILE A 322 -5.81 -1.11 -23.15
N ASP A 323 -7.06 -0.75 -23.46
CA ASP A 323 -7.66 0.56 -23.29
C ASP A 323 -8.34 0.58 -21.92
N ASP A 324 -7.81 1.36 -20.99
CA ASP A 324 -8.29 1.44 -19.61
C ASP A 324 -9.61 2.21 -19.47
N ASP A 325 -10.09 2.86 -20.53
CA ASP A 325 -11.43 3.44 -20.59
C ASP A 325 -12.50 2.42 -21.06
N GLU A 326 -12.10 1.28 -21.62
CA GLU A 326 -13.02 0.24 -22.08
C GLU A 326 -13.17 -0.86 -21.01
N GLN A 327 -14.14 -0.70 -20.11
CA GLN A 327 -14.34 -1.60 -18.95
C GLN A 327 -14.42 -3.09 -19.33
N ALA A 328 -15.03 -3.43 -20.47
CA ALA A 328 -15.11 -4.81 -20.94
C ALA A 328 -13.71 -5.39 -21.27
N GLN A 329 -12.84 -4.58 -21.88
CA GLN A 329 -11.48 -4.96 -22.18
C GLN A 329 -10.62 -5.08 -20.91
N VAL A 330 -10.74 -4.12 -19.99
CA VAL A 330 -10.10 -4.19 -18.67
C VAL A 330 -10.48 -5.47 -17.94
N THR A 331 -11.78 -5.79 -17.89
CA THR A 331 -12.28 -7.00 -17.23
C THR A 331 -11.75 -8.27 -17.89
N ALA A 332 -11.70 -8.31 -19.22
CA ALA A 332 -11.14 -9.46 -19.95
C ALA A 332 -9.64 -9.64 -19.67
N PHE A 333 -8.89 -8.54 -19.62
CA PHE A 333 -7.47 -8.55 -19.28
C PHE A 333 -7.21 -9.02 -17.85
N GLU A 334 -7.89 -8.44 -16.86
CA GLU A 334 -7.78 -8.82 -15.45
C GLU A 334 -8.11 -10.31 -15.25
N ASN A 335 -9.14 -10.83 -15.91
CA ASN A 335 -9.51 -12.23 -15.84
C ASN A 335 -8.42 -13.17 -16.38
N LYS A 336 -7.81 -12.86 -17.54
CA LYS A 336 -6.70 -13.64 -18.10
C LYS A 336 -5.46 -13.58 -17.21
N CYS A 337 -5.14 -12.41 -16.66
CA CYS A 337 -4.05 -12.24 -15.70
C CYS A 337 -4.28 -13.05 -14.43
N LYS A 338 -5.50 -13.02 -13.89
CA LYS A 338 -5.90 -13.77 -12.71
C LYS A 338 -5.81 -15.28 -12.91
N GLU A 339 -6.23 -15.78 -14.07
CA GLU A 339 -6.07 -17.20 -14.43
C GLU A 339 -4.58 -17.60 -14.47
N ALA A 340 -3.76 -16.84 -15.19
CA ALA A 340 -2.32 -17.11 -15.27
C ALA A 340 -1.61 -17.00 -13.91
N PHE A 341 -1.98 -16.01 -13.10
CA PHE A 341 -1.46 -15.83 -11.75
C PHE A 341 -1.81 -17.02 -10.84
N ARG A 342 -3.05 -17.47 -10.85
CA ARG A 342 -3.52 -18.64 -10.07
C ARG A 342 -2.84 -19.93 -10.48
N ALA A 343 -2.50 -20.08 -11.77
CA ALA A 343 -1.76 -21.23 -12.28
C ALA A 343 -0.24 -21.16 -11.97
N SER A 344 0.27 -20.00 -11.57
CA SER A 344 1.69 -19.77 -11.28
C SER A 344 2.06 -20.05 -9.82
N LYS A 345 3.38 -20.06 -9.53
CA LYS A 345 3.90 -20.15 -8.16
C LYS A 345 3.60 -18.90 -7.30
N ALA A 346 3.14 -17.81 -7.91
CA ALA A 346 2.81 -16.59 -7.18
C ALA A 346 1.55 -16.72 -6.31
N ALA A 347 0.63 -17.61 -6.69
CA ALA A 347 -0.58 -17.87 -5.92
C ALA A 347 -0.27 -18.29 -4.47
N ASP A 348 0.76 -19.12 -4.28
CA ASP A 348 1.21 -19.59 -2.96
C ASP A 348 1.81 -18.46 -2.09
N LYS A 349 2.25 -17.39 -2.76
CA LYS A 349 2.91 -16.23 -2.17
C LYS A 349 1.99 -15.05 -1.91
N ASN A 350 0.68 -15.20 -2.15
CA ASN A 350 -0.31 -14.21 -1.72
C ASN A 350 -0.29 -13.98 -0.20
N PRO A 351 -0.47 -12.73 0.27
CA PRO A 351 -0.71 -11.49 -0.49
C PRO A 351 0.56 -10.71 -0.89
N TYR A 352 1.76 -11.28 -0.79
CA TYR A 352 3.03 -10.57 -1.02
C TYR A 352 3.62 -10.81 -2.41
N ALA A 353 2.78 -11.14 -3.39
CA ALA A 353 3.19 -11.36 -4.77
C ALA A 353 2.53 -10.33 -5.69
N VAL A 354 3.28 -9.77 -6.64
CA VAL A 354 2.80 -8.84 -7.66
C VAL A 354 2.98 -9.46 -9.04
N ALA A 355 1.93 -9.41 -9.84
CA ALA A 355 1.90 -9.81 -11.24
C ALA A 355 2.36 -8.64 -12.13
N ILE A 356 3.28 -8.93 -13.05
CA ILE A 356 3.73 -7.99 -14.08
C ILE A 356 3.31 -8.56 -15.43
N ALA A 357 2.23 -8.03 -15.98
CA ALA A 357 1.74 -8.40 -17.29
C ALA A 357 2.28 -7.45 -18.37
N TYR A 358 2.41 -7.96 -19.59
CA TYR A 358 2.92 -7.21 -20.73
C TYR A 358 1.90 -7.20 -21.87
N THR A 359 1.80 -6.09 -22.61
CA THR A 359 0.96 -5.94 -23.81
C THR A 359 1.77 -5.27 -24.93
N ASP A 360 1.30 -5.26 -26.18
CA ASP A 360 1.92 -4.39 -27.19
C ASP A 360 1.71 -2.93 -26.81
N HIS A 361 0.44 -2.51 -26.69
CA HIS A 361 0.07 -1.13 -26.44
C HIS A 361 -0.84 -0.95 -25.22
N LEU A 362 -0.71 0.22 -24.60
CA LEU A 362 -1.70 0.82 -23.70
C LEU A 362 -2.17 2.11 -24.34
N ALA A 363 -2.90 1.99 -25.44
CA ALA A 363 -3.45 3.11 -26.19
C ALA A 363 -4.92 3.30 -25.81
N ILE A 364 -5.30 4.56 -25.62
CA ILE A 364 -6.67 4.97 -25.34
C ILE A 364 -7.29 5.48 -26.62
N LYS A 365 -8.43 4.90 -27.01
CA LYS A 365 -9.21 5.33 -28.17
C LYS A 365 -10.09 6.50 -27.77
N ASP A 366 -10.14 7.53 -28.61
CA ASP A 366 -11.11 8.61 -28.42
C ASP A 366 -12.48 8.23 -28.99
N ALA A 367 -13.53 8.92 -28.54
CA ALA A 367 -14.83 8.83 -29.19
C ALA A 367 -14.70 9.19 -30.68
N GLU A 368 -15.58 8.68 -31.52
CA GLU A 368 -15.57 8.97 -32.96
C GLU A 368 -15.54 10.47 -33.25
N ARG A 369 -14.74 10.87 -34.24
CA ARG A 369 -14.52 12.28 -34.57
C ARG A 369 -14.87 12.56 -36.01
N THR A 370 -15.66 13.61 -36.20
CA THR A 370 -16.00 14.14 -37.51
C THR A 370 -15.05 15.29 -37.84
N LEU A 371 -14.41 15.19 -39.00
CA LEU A 371 -13.56 16.21 -39.61
C LEU A 371 -14.21 16.66 -40.91
N GLU A 372 -14.35 17.96 -41.10
CA GLU A 372 -14.93 18.53 -42.30
C GLU A 372 -13.90 19.40 -43.02
N LEU A 373 -13.82 19.23 -44.34
CA LEU A 373 -13.06 20.09 -45.23
C LEU A 373 -14.01 20.65 -46.28
N GLU A 374 -14.26 21.95 -46.19
CA GLU A 374 -15.16 22.71 -47.06
C GLU A 374 -14.45 23.12 -48.36
N ASP A 375 -15.22 23.63 -49.32
CA ASP A 375 -14.76 24.16 -50.61
C ASP A 375 -13.90 23.18 -51.44
N VAL A 376 -14.17 21.88 -51.31
CA VAL A 376 -13.46 20.83 -52.02
C VAL A 376 -14.07 20.61 -53.40
N ALA A 377 -13.23 20.69 -54.43
CA ALA A 377 -13.59 20.22 -55.76
C ALA A 377 -13.38 18.69 -55.85
N VAL A 378 -14.31 18.00 -56.48
CA VAL A 378 -14.24 16.56 -56.78
C VAL A 378 -14.54 16.32 -58.26
N GLY A 379 -14.22 15.14 -58.79
CA GLY A 379 -14.51 14.79 -60.18
C GLY A 379 -13.33 14.15 -60.92
N PRO A 380 -13.57 13.65 -62.15
CA PRO A 380 -12.54 13.02 -62.96
C PRO A 380 -11.29 13.88 -63.10
N LYS A 381 -10.12 13.29 -62.83
CA LYS A 381 -8.78 13.94 -62.88
C LYS A 381 -8.50 14.96 -61.78
N VAL A 382 -9.38 15.11 -60.79
CA VAL A 382 -9.08 15.93 -59.61
C VAL A 382 -8.07 15.19 -58.74
N ALA A 383 -7.07 15.92 -58.23
CA ALA A 383 -6.06 15.34 -57.36
C ALA A 383 -6.68 14.91 -56.01
N PRO A 384 -6.13 13.89 -55.34
CA PRO A 384 -6.57 13.51 -54.01
C PRO A 384 -6.48 14.66 -53.00
N VAL A 385 -7.41 14.67 -52.06
CA VAL A 385 -7.56 15.69 -51.03
C VAL A 385 -6.92 15.21 -49.74
N ILE A 386 -6.15 16.06 -49.07
CA ILE A 386 -5.49 15.69 -47.81
C ILE A 386 -6.24 16.32 -46.62
N ILE A 387 -6.78 15.47 -45.75
CA ILE A 387 -7.38 15.88 -44.47
C ILE A 387 -6.35 15.67 -43.36
N GLN A 388 -6.09 16.72 -42.58
CA GLN A 388 -5.25 16.64 -41.38
C GLN A 388 -6.08 16.12 -40.21
N ILE A 389 -5.56 15.14 -39.49
CA ILE A 389 -6.21 14.59 -38.31
C ILE A 389 -5.77 15.43 -37.11
N ARG A 390 -6.61 16.39 -36.72
CA ARG A 390 -6.32 17.34 -35.64
C ARG A 390 -7.48 17.40 -34.67
N GLY A 391 -7.16 17.45 -33.39
CA GLY A 391 -8.19 17.50 -32.35
C GLY A 391 -7.65 17.85 -30.97
N PRO A 392 -8.56 18.14 -30.04
CA PRO A 392 -8.23 18.34 -28.64
C PRO A 392 -7.55 17.11 -28.05
N GLU A 393 -6.82 17.32 -26.95
CA GLU A 393 -6.37 16.18 -26.13
C GLU A 393 -7.54 15.68 -25.31
N LYS A 394 -7.58 14.39 -25.00
CA LYS A 394 -8.59 13.88 -24.09
C LYS A 394 -8.50 14.63 -22.76
N GLY A 395 -9.64 15.18 -22.32
CA GLY A 395 -9.71 16.04 -21.13
C GLY A 395 -9.16 17.46 -21.28
N ARG A 396 -8.79 17.92 -22.48
CA ARG A 396 -8.35 19.30 -22.75
C ARG A 396 -9.06 19.92 -23.93
N THR A 397 -9.67 21.09 -23.75
CA THR A 397 -10.36 21.81 -24.83
C THR A 397 -9.56 22.97 -25.42
N ASP A 398 -8.41 23.29 -24.83
CA ASP A 398 -7.63 24.51 -25.08
C ASP A 398 -6.54 24.36 -26.15
N ALA A 399 -6.21 23.14 -26.58
CA ALA A 399 -5.13 22.88 -27.54
C ALA A 399 -5.51 21.84 -28.62
N ILE A 400 -5.62 22.31 -29.87
CA ILE A 400 -5.77 21.45 -31.05
C ILE A 400 -4.39 21.01 -31.57
N LYS A 401 -4.13 19.71 -31.52
CA LYS A 401 -2.86 19.10 -31.95
C LYS A 401 -3.13 18.02 -33.00
N ASP A 402 -2.09 17.64 -33.73
CA ASP A 402 -2.13 16.51 -34.63
C ASP A 402 -2.34 15.21 -33.83
N ARG A 403 -3.29 14.38 -34.26
CA ARG A 403 -3.67 13.13 -33.60
C ARG A 403 -3.35 11.98 -34.53
N PRO A 404 -2.74 10.89 -34.02
CA PRO A 404 -2.53 9.75 -34.87
C PRO A 404 -3.78 8.88 -34.92
N LEU A 405 -4.11 8.38 -36.09
CA LEU A 405 -5.23 7.47 -36.31
C LEU A 405 -5.09 6.19 -35.48
N TRP A 406 -6.23 5.57 -35.15
CA TRP A 406 -6.30 4.24 -34.51
C TRP A 406 -5.93 3.13 -35.49
N LYS A 407 -4.72 3.18 -36.04
CA LYS A 407 -4.25 2.29 -37.10
C LYS A 407 -3.24 1.30 -36.55
N ASN A 408 -3.46 0.00 -36.81
CA ASN A 408 -2.57 -1.09 -36.40
C ASN A 408 -2.32 -1.12 -34.87
N ILE A 409 -3.34 -0.78 -34.08
CA ILE A 409 -3.34 -0.91 -32.62
C ILE A 409 -3.93 -2.26 -32.20
N ARG A 410 -5.02 -2.67 -32.85
CA ARG A 410 -5.64 -4.00 -32.75
C ARG A 410 -5.96 -4.53 -34.15
N SER A 411 -6.00 -5.84 -34.30
CA SER A 411 -6.28 -6.51 -35.57
C SER A 411 -7.78 -6.50 -35.93
N GLU A 412 -8.66 -6.51 -34.93
CA GLU A 412 -10.11 -6.57 -35.12
C GLU A 412 -10.79 -5.20 -35.27
N GLU A 413 -10.03 -4.10 -35.15
CA GLU A 413 -10.54 -2.74 -35.17
C GLU A 413 -9.66 -1.80 -36.01
N GLY A 414 -10.31 -0.92 -36.78
CA GLY A 414 -9.67 0.05 -37.65
C GLY A 414 -9.85 1.51 -37.21
N TRP A 415 -9.26 2.41 -38.01
CA TRP A 415 -9.35 3.85 -37.79
C TRP A 415 -10.51 4.50 -38.56
N PHE A 416 -10.96 3.89 -39.66
CA PHE A 416 -11.96 4.45 -40.55
C PHE A 416 -13.36 4.12 -40.03
N VAL A 417 -14.26 5.12 -40.04
CA VAL A 417 -15.68 4.93 -39.71
C VAL A 417 -16.54 5.21 -40.93
N SER A 418 -16.39 6.38 -41.55
CA SER A 418 -17.10 6.76 -42.78
C SER A 418 -16.43 7.94 -43.47
N CYS A 419 -16.59 8.07 -44.79
CA CYS A 419 -16.24 9.29 -45.51
C CYS A 419 -17.33 9.63 -46.51
N GLN A 420 -17.70 10.90 -46.59
CA GLN A 420 -18.81 11.38 -47.40
C GLN A 420 -18.45 12.68 -48.09
N PHE A 421 -18.87 12.86 -49.33
CA PHE A 421 -18.89 14.14 -50.02
C PHE A 421 -20.31 14.72 -50.03
N ILE A 422 -20.46 15.94 -49.53
CA ILE A 422 -21.73 16.68 -49.49
C ILE A 422 -21.64 17.79 -50.53
N PRO A 423 -22.38 17.72 -51.65
CA PRO A 423 -22.38 18.77 -52.66
C PRO A 423 -22.77 20.15 -52.09
N GLU A 424 -22.23 21.22 -52.66
CA GLU A 424 -22.56 22.60 -52.29
C GLU A 424 -24.08 22.85 -52.40
N GLY A 425 -24.68 23.39 -51.34
CA GLY A 425 -26.13 23.60 -51.24
C GLY A 425 -26.95 22.34 -50.93
N GLY A 426 -26.30 21.18 -50.83
CA GLY A 426 -26.89 19.92 -50.34
C GLY A 426 -26.79 19.79 -48.82
N ASP A 427 -27.49 18.80 -48.28
CA ASP A 427 -27.41 18.35 -46.89
C ASP A 427 -26.90 16.90 -46.81
N VAL A 428 -26.89 16.33 -45.60
CA VAL A 428 -26.44 14.96 -45.35
C VAL A 428 -27.26 13.92 -46.13
N ALA A 429 -28.50 14.21 -46.51
CA ALA A 429 -29.32 13.30 -47.30
C ALA A 429 -28.87 13.21 -48.77
N ASN A 430 -28.09 14.20 -49.23
CA ASN A 430 -27.47 14.25 -50.56
C ASN A 430 -25.99 13.83 -50.54
N ALA A 431 -25.52 13.28 -49.42
CA ALA A 431 -24.15 12.82 -49.28
C ALA A 431 -23.86 11.64 -50.21
N VAL A 432 -22.70 11.68 -50.87
CA VAL A 432 -22.15 10.57 -51.64
C VAL A 432 -21.08 9.90 -50.78
N ASP A 433 -21.26 8.62 -50.49
CA ASP A 433 -20.27 7.86 -49.72
C ASP A 433 -18.98 7.68 -50.52
N ILE A 434 -17.85 7.93 -49.86
CA ILE A 434 -16.50 7.63 -50.34
C ILE A 434 -16.05 6.39 -49.58
N SER A 435 -15.76 5.30 -50.31
CA SER A 435 -15.38 4.02 -49.72
C SER A 435 -14.02 4.08 -49.00
N GLU A 436 -13.80 3.17 -48.05
CA GLU A 436 -12.57 3.11 -47.24
C GLU A 436 -11.30 2.98 -48.09
N ASP A 437 -11.34 2.22 -49.19
CA ASP A 437 -10.20 2.02 -50.11
C ASP A 437 -9.78 3.29 -50.87
N HIS A 438 -10.67 4.30 -50.90
CA HIS A 438 -10.36 5.65 -51.38
C HIS A 438 -9.78 6.56 -50.29
N CYS A 439 -9.78 6.13 -49.03
CA CYS A 439 -9.30 6.88 -47.88
C CYS A 439 -7.97 6.29 -47.37
N LEU A 440 -6.85 6.84 -47.85
CA LEU A 440 -5.52 6.29 -47.60
C LEU A 440 -4.83 7.02 -46.43
N PRO A 441 -4.58 6.35 -45.28
CA PRO A 441 -3.86 6.98 -44.17
C PRO A 441 -2.41 7.24 -44.57
N LYS A 442 -1.93 8.47 -44.31
CA LYS A 442 -0.57 8.91 -44.62
C LYS A 442 0.21 9.10 -43.34
N SER A 443 1.42 8.55 -43.31
CA SER A 443 2.33 8.78 -42.20
C SER A 443 2.77 10.24 -42.15
N SER A 444 3.09 10.71 -40.94
CA SER A 444 3.72 12.00 -40.73
C SER A 444 5.08 12.05 -41.39
N GLN A 445 5.58 13.25 -41.68
CA GLN A 445 6.95 13.41 -42.17
C GLN A 445 8.01 13.05 -41.12
N ARG A 446 7.62 12.99 -39.84
CA ARG A 446 8.54 12.76 -38.70
C ARG A 446 8.65 11.28 -38.32
N SER A 447 7.70 10.45 -38.73
CA SER A 447 7.65 9.02 -38.39
C SER A 447 6.78 8.28 -39.39
N THR A 448 7.33 7.20 -39.95
CA THR A 448 6.65 6.31 -40.90
C THR A 448 5.51 5.50 -40.26
N THR A 449 5.44 5.47 -38.94
CA THR A 449 4.46 4.70 -38.19
C THR A 449 3.40 5.57 -37.51
N TYR A 450 3.52 6.90 -37.58
CA TYR A 450 2.56 7.84 -37.00
C TYR A 450 1.66 8.40 -38.10
N PHE A 451 0.37 8.06 -38.13
CA PHE A 451 -0.53 8.42 -39.22
C PHE A 451 -1.46 9.57 -38.80
N ASP A 452 -1.14 10.80 -39.19
CA ASP A 452 -1.86 12.02 -38.79
C ASP A 452 -2.61 12.70 -39.95
N ARG A 453 -2.69 12.03 -41.09
CA ARG A 453 -3.31 12.53 -42.32
C ARG A 453 -4.04 11.43 -43.06
N VAL A 454 -5.06 11.81 -43.81
CA VAL A 454 -5.78 10.91 -44.73
C VAL A 454 -5.81 11.56 -46.10
N GLU A 455 -5.38 10.81 -47.11
CA GLU A 455 -5.54 11.17 -48.51
C GLU A 455 -6.83 10.54 -49.03
N VAL A 456 -7.79 11.38 -49.39
CA VAL A 456 -9.09 10.99 -49.92
C VAL A 456 -9.05 11.14 -51.44
N LYS A 457 -9.16 10.02 -52.15
CA LYS A 457 -9.35 10.00 -53.60
C LYS A 457 -10.78 10.44 -53.92
N VAL A 458 -10.90 11.30 -54.93
CA VAL A 458 -12.16 11.96 -55.30
C VAL A 458 -12.35 12.01 -56.82
N ASP A 459 -11.53 11.26 -57.55
CA ASP A 459 -11.45 11.28 -59.01
C ASP A 459 -12.50 10.39 -59.69
N ASP A 460 -13.14 9.50 -58.94
CA ASP A 460 -14.26 8.66 -59.36
C ASP A 460 -15.63 9.30 -59.12
N LEU A 461 -15.69 10.40 -58.36
CA LEU A 461 -16.92 11.14 -58.07
C LEU A 461 -17.40 11.94 -59.28
N VAL A 462 -18.69 12.33 -59.27
CA VAL A 462 -19.24 13.28 -60.27
C VAL A 462 -18.68 14.67 -59.99
N ALA A 463 -18.26 15.37 -61.04
CA ALA A 463 -17.65 16.69 -60.92
C ALA A 463 -18.57 17.69 -60.19
N ALA A 464 -18.11 18.18 -59.04
CA ALA A 464 -18.86 19.07 -58.15
C ALA A 464 -17.92 19.83 -57.21
N LYS A 465 -18.48 20.81 -56.48
CA LYS A 465 -17.86 21.41 -55.29
C LYS A 465 -18.70 21.11 -54.05
N GLY A 466 -18.08 21.04 -52.88
CA GLY A 466 -18.78 20.71 -51.65
C GLY A 466 -17.84 20.46 -50.48
N THR A 467 -18.34 19.73 -49.48
CA THR A 467 -17.62 19.41 -48.23
C THR A 467 -17.30 17.93 -48.17
N ILE A 468 -16.05 17.58 -47.88
CA ILE A 468 -15.72 16.21 -47.45
C ILE A 468 -15.89 16.12 -45.94
N ARG A 469 -16.74 15.19 -45.49
CA ARG A 469 -16.91 14.81 -44.09
C ARG A 469 -16.27 13.45 -43.86
N LEU A 470 -15.21 13.42 -43.06
CA LEU A 470 -14.49 12.20 -42.68
C LEU A 470 -14.73 11.91 -41.20
N LYS A 471 -15.20 10.70 -40.88
CA LYS A 471 -15.37 10.20 -39.51
C LYS A 471 -14.32 9.14 -39.21
N VAL A 472 -13.59 9.30 -38.10
CA VAL A 472 -12.47 8.42 -37.72
C VAL A 472 -12.43 8.10 -36.24
N HIS A 473 -11.76 7.00 -35.91
CA HIS A 473 -11.14 6.78 -34.61
C HIS A 473 -9.68 7.25 -34.62
N TRP A 474 -9.27 7.92 -33.56
CA TRP A 474 -7.87 8.29 -33.33
C TRP A 474 -7.42 7.88 -31.93
N VAL A 475 -6.11 7.84 -31.72
CA VAL A 475 -5.53 7.62 -30.41
C VAL A 475 -5.58 8.92 -29.61
N ALA A 476 -6.26 8.88 -28.47
CA ALA A 476 -6.29 9.99 -27.51
C ALA A 476 -4.91 10.16 -26.86
N MET A 477 -4.35 9.07 -26.35
CA MET A 477 -3.06 9.02 -25.67
C MET A 477 -2.46 7.61 -25.65
N PHE A 478 -1.17 7.54 -25.36
CA PHE A 478 -0.44 6.30 -25.08
C PHE A 478 0.08 6.36 -23.64
N VAL A 479 -0.02 5.25 -22.93
CA VAL A 479 0.50 5.07 -21.58
C VAL A 479 1.66 4.07 -21.61
N GLY A 480 2.65 4.26 -20.74
CA GLY A 480 3.80 3.35 -20.62
C GLY A 480 3.47 2.10 -19.79
N GLY A 481 2.73 2.28 -18.70
CA GLY A 481 2.27 1.24 -17.81
C GLY A 481 1.06 1.69 -17.01
N LEU A 482 0.41 0.74 -16.37
CA LEU A 482 -0.75 0.98 -15.51
C LEU A 482 -0.69 0.06 -14.31
N THR A 483 -1.11 0.59 -13.17
CA THR A 483 -1.37 -0.18 -11.96
C THR A 483 -2.86 -0.41 -11.84
N PHE A 484 -3.27 -1.68 -11.76
CA PHE A 484 -4.67 -2.09 -11.63
C PHE A 484 -5.04 -2.29 -10.16
N ALA A 485 -6.33 -2.51 -9.89
CA ALA A 485 -6.74 -2.96 -8.57
C ALA A 485 -6.13 -4.34 -8.27
N GLY A 486 -5.91 -4.64 -7.00
CA GLY A 486 -5.29 -5.90 -6.61
C GLY A 486 -3.77 -5.83 -6.65
N ASN A 487 -3.12 -6.83 -7.24
CA ASN A 487 -1.66 -7.03 -7.26
C ASN A 487 -1.10 -7.09 -8.68
N LEU A 488 -1.66 -6.29 -9.59
CA LEU A 488 -1.36 -6.35 -11.02
C LEU A 488 -0.86 -5.00 -11.53
N ILE A 489 0.28 -5.05 -12.19
CA ILE A 489 0.75 -3.97 -13.06
C ILE A 489 0.82 -4.46 -14.51
N CYS A 490 0.54 -3.58 -15.46
CA CYS A 490 0.69 -3.83 -16.88
C CYS A 490 1.73 -2.89 -17.48
N VAL A 491 2.55 -3.40 -18.40
CA VAL A 491 3.62 -2.65 -19.07
C VAL A 491 3.46 -2.83 -20.57
N CYS A 492 3.46 -1.74 -21.34
CA CYS A 492 3.47 -1.85 -22.79
C CYS A 492 4.90 -2.15 -23.28
N THR A 493 5.00 -2.97 -24.33
CA THR A 493 6.25 -3.23 -25.02
C THR A 493 6.44 -2.34 -26.23
N ARG A 494 5.44 -1.52 -26.57
CA ARG A 494 5.47 -0.51 -27.62
C ARG A 494 4.83 0.78 -27.13
N VAL A 495 5.53 1.90 -27.35
CA VAL A 495 4.96 3.24 -27.19
C VAL A 495 4.79 3.84 -28.57
N ARG A 496 3.58 4.31 -28.87
CA ARG A 496 3.15 4.64 -30.23
C ARG A 496 3.17 3.38 -31.10
N TRP A 497 4.14 3.26 -32.00
CA TRP A 497 4.30 2.07 -32.85
C TRP A 497 5.71 1.49 -32.81
N GLY A 498 6.61 2.10 -32.02
CA GLY A 498 7.97 1.62 -31.84
C GLY A 498 8.10 0.77 -30.58
N SER A 499 8.99 -0.22 -30.60
CA SER A 499 9.33 -1.00 -29.42
C SER A 499 9.85 -0.10 -28.31
N LEU A 500 9.36 -0.32 -27.09
CA LEU A 500 9.86 0.33 -25.89
C LEU A 500 11.15 -0.38 -25.46
N PRO A 501 12.30 0.32 -25.40
CA PRO A 501 13.55 -0.25 -24.91
C PRO A 501 13.43 -0.87 -23.51
N SER A 502 14.24 -1.89 -23.23
CA SER A 502 14.23 -2.65 -21.96
C SER A 502 14.51 -1.79 -20.72
N ASP A 503 15.36 -0.77 -20.84
CA ASP A 503 15.64 0.20 -19.77
C ASP A 503 14.42 1.07 -19.46
N LEU A 504 13.68 1.50 -20.48
CA LEU A 504 12.43 2.22 -20.30
C LEU A 504 11.32 1.34 -19.73
N GLN A 505 11.22 0.06 -20.13
CA GLN A 505 10.31 -0.90 -19.48
C GLN A 505 10.63 -1.08 -17.99
N ASN A 506 11.92 -1.18 -17.62
CA ASN A 506 12.32 -1.23 -16.21
C ASN A 506 11.92 0.06 -15.45
N ILE A 507 12.08 1.23 -16.06
CA ILE A 507 11.63 2.51 -15.47
C ILE A 507 10.12 2.50 -15.22
N VAL A 508 9.33 2.04 -16.19
CA VAL A 508 7.88 1.91 -16.04
C VAL A 508 7.55 0.91 -14.93
N ILE A 509 8.19 -0.25 -14.87
CA ILE A 509 7.97 -1.24 -13.82
C ILE A 509 8.28 -0.67 -12.44
N THR A 510 9.38 0.07 -12.30
CA THR A 510 9.72 0.76 -11.04
C THR A 510 8.64 1.75 -10.64
N HIS A 511 8.12 2.52 -11.61
CA HIS A 511 7.06 3.50 -11.41
C HIS A 511 5.74 2.84 -10.98
N GLU A 512 5.25 1.87 -11.74
CA GLU A 512 3.97 1.20 -11.47
C GLU A 512 4.00 0.39 -10.19
N LEU A 513 5.10 -0.33 -9.91
CA LEU A 513 5.27 -1.00 -8.62
C LEU A 513 5.22 0.02 -7.46
N GLY A 514 5.57 1.27 -7.74
CA GLY A 514 5.55 2.35 -6.77
C GLY A 514 4.15 2.79 -6.37
N HIS A 515 3.27 2.91 -7.36
CA HIS A 515 1.84 3.09 -7.13
C HIS A 515 1.26 1.87 -6.40
N GLN A 516 1.64 0.66 -6.83
CA GLN A 516 1.14 -0.60 -6.28
C GLN A 516 1.40 -0.75 -4.76
N ILE A 517 2.53 -0.23 -4.28
CA ILE A 517 2.86 -0.24 -2.85
C ILE A 517 2.48 1.05 -2.12
N GLY A 518 1.83 2.02 -2.78
CA GLY A 518 1.30 3.23 -2.16
C GLY A 518 2.34 4.26 -1.73
N MET A 519 3.54 4.28 -2.33
CA MET A 519 4.64 5.11 -1.82
C MET A 519 4.55 6.59 -2.22
N ALA A 520 3.80 6.96 -3.26
CA ALA A 520 3.53 8.35 -3.61
C ALA A 520 2.44 8.95 -2.69
N SER A 521 2.67 8.85 -1.38
CA SER A 521 1.65 9.03 -0.36
C SER A 521 0.94 10.38 -0.43
N ASN A 522 -0.37 10.33 -0.19
CA ASN A 522 -1.25 11.47 0.04
C ASN A 522 -1.69 11.60 1.51
N ALA A 523 -1.02 10.91 2.44
CA ALA A 523 -1.37 10.83 3.88
C ALA A 523 -2.73 10.20 4.22
N TYR A 524 -3.33 9.44 3.29
CA TYR A 524 -4.61 8.79 3.53
C TYR A 524 -4.47 7.45 4.25
N GLU A 525 -5.43 7.13 5.13
CA GLU A 525 -5.48 5.88 5.90
C GLU A 525 -4.14 5.53 6.56
N ARG A 526 -3.52 4.41 6.17
CA ARG A 526 -2.31 3.83 6.78
C ARG A 526 -1.02 4.28 6.09
N LEU A 527 -1.10 5.20 5.14
CA LEU A 527 0.06 5.67 4.39
C LEU A 527 0.91 6.65 5.22
N PRO A 528 2.22 6.76 4.91
CA PRO A 528 3.10 7.80 5.46
C PRO A 528 2.56 9.20 5.20
N ASP A 529 3.15 10.23 5.80
CA ASP A 529 2.80 11.61 5.47
C ASP A 529 2.97 11.92 3.98
N GLN A 530 2.19 12.87 3.48
CA GLN A 530 2.22 13.26 2.08
C GLN A 530 3.62 13.80 1.73
N ILE A 531 4.19 13.32 0.63
CA ILE A 531 5.50 13.81 0.18
C ILE A 531 5.42 15.29 -0.23
N ALA A 532 6.47 16.05 0.04
CA ALA A 532 6.52 17.48 -0.25
C ALA A 532 6.31 17.83 -1.74
N THR A 533 6.67 16.91 -2.63
CA THR A 533 6.58 17.08 -4.09
C THR A 533 5.40 16.34 -4.71
N TYR A 534 4.36 16.05 -3.92
CA TYR A 534 3.15 15.36 -4.38
C TYR A 534 2.35 16.19 -5.40
N TYR A 535 1.79 15.52 -6.41
CA TYR A 535 0.67 16.02 -7.18
C TYR A 535 -0.31 14.91 -7.58
N SER A 536 -1.60 15.26 -7.66
CA SER A 536 -2.66 14.33 -8.04
C SER A 536 -2.99 14.39 -9.53
N SER A 537 -3.90 13.49 -9.94
CA SER A 537 -4.43 13.40 -11.30
C SER A 537 -5.00 14.71 -11.86
N LYS A 538 -5.48 15.59 -10.98
CA LYS A 538 -6.00 16.92 -11.35
C LYS A 538 -4.93 17.85 -11.94
N LYS A 539 -3.64 17.51 -11.80
CA LYS A 539 -2.51 18.32 -12.25
C LYS A 539 -1.74 17.70 -13.42
N GLY A 540 -2.29 16.74 -14.16
CA GLY A 540 -1.72 16.39 -15.45
C GLY A 540 -1.82 14.93 -15.83
N HIS A 541 -1.10 14.11 -15.08
CA HIS A 541 -0.96 12.66 -15.29
C HIS A 541 -1.91 11.89 -14.39
N TYR A 542 -2.52 10.82 -14.89
CA TYR A 542 -3.45 9.98 -14.13
C TYR A 542 -2.74 9.21 -13.01
N GLY A 543 -3.11 9.46 -11.74
CA GLY A 543 -2.48 8.84 -10.56
C GLY A 543 -1.84 9.85 -9.60
N GLN A 544 -1.19 9.34 -8.57
CA GLN A 544 -0.48 10.10 -7.53
C GLN A 544 1.00 10.15 -7.83
N HIS A 545 1.57 11.34 -8.01
CA HIS A 545 2.90 11.48 -8.60
C HIS A 545 3.81 12.45 -7.84
N CYS A 546 5.07 12.47 -8.25
CA CYS A 546 6.12 13.33 -7.72
C CYS A 546 6.58 14.34 -8.78
N HIS A 547 6.53 15.65 -8.46
CA HIS A 547 7.03 16.72 -9.32
C HIS A 547 8.47 17.15 -9.00
N HIS A 548 9.25 16.33 -8.28
CA HIS A 548 10.61 16.72 -7.90
C HIS A 548 11.47 17.06 -9.13
N GLY A 549 12.34 18.07 -8.98
CA GLY A 549 13.08 18.72 -10.07
C GLY A 549 12.27 19.79 -10.83
N ILE A 550 10.95 19.79 -10.74
CA ILE A 550 10.07 20.77 -11.38
C ILE A 550 9.59 21.82 -10.34
N PRO A 551 9.59 23.13 -10.67
CA PRO A 551 9.09 24.16 -9.75
C PRO A 551 7.69 23.87 -9.23
N ALA A 552 7.47 24.05 -7.93
CA ALA A 552 6.18 23.84 -7.28
C ALA A 552 5.13 24.88 -7.71
N GLY A 553 3.86 24.59 -7.40
CA GLY A 553 2.75 25.54 -7.59
C GLY A 553 2.23 25.63 -9.03
N GLN A 554 2.72 24.78 -9.94
CA GLN A 554 2.19 24.75 -11.29
C GLN A 554 0.72 24.31 -11.30
N ALA A 555 -0.04 24.85 -12.26
CA ALA A 555 -1.39 24.42 -12.56
C ALA A 555 -1.41 22.96 -13.05
N ARG A 556 -0.41 22.59 -13.85
CA ARG A 556 -0.19 21.23 -14.36
C ARG A 556 1.29 20.89 -14.40
N TYR A 557 1.62 19.60 -14.35
CA TYR A 557 2.97 19.05 -14.35
C TYR A 557 3.19 18.10 -15.54
N ASP A 558 2.67 18.44 -16.71
CA ASP A 558 2.71 17.60 -17.91
C ASP A 558 3.13 18.40 -19.17
N SER A 559 3.87 19.49 -18.96
CA SER A 559 4.38 20.30 -20.06
C SER A 559 5.62 19.66 -20.67
N VAL A 560 5.87 19.92 -21.96
CA VAL A 560 7.08 19.44 -22.64
C VAL A 560 8.36 19.94 -21.94
N THR A 561 8.31 21.13 -21.32
CA THR A 561 9.44 21.69 -20.57
C THR A 561 9.75 20.96 -19.27
N ASP A 562 8.78 20.25 -18.69
CA ASP A 562 8.96 19.50 -17.44
C ASP A 562 9.81 18.23 -17.66
N ASN A 563 9.72 17.62 -18.85
CA ASN A 563 10.47 16.42 -19.24
C ASN A 563 12.01 16.58 -19.10
N GLY A 564 12.52 17.81 -19.18
CA GLY A 564 13.95 18.10 -19.02
C GLY A 564 14.38 18.40 -17.59
N LYS A 565 13.44 18.58 -16.66
CA LYS A 565 13.69 19.09 -15.30
C LYS A 565 13.47 18.05 -14.22
N HIS A 566 12.49 17.16 -14.40
CA HIS A 566 12.22 16.13 -13.40
C HIS A 566 13.41 15.17 -13.26
N ASP A 567 13.58 14.63 -12.06
CA ASP A 567 14.67 13.70 -11.71
C ASP A 567 14.18 12.44 -10.97
N CYS A 568 12.89 12.37 -10.62
CA CYS A 568 12.29 11.23 -9.93
C CYS A 568 11.63 10.24 -10.90
N VAL A 569 11.74 8.95 -10.60
CA VAL A 569 10.98 7.89 -11.28
C VAL A 569 9.47 8.03 -11.06
N MET A 570 8.99 8.63 -9.97
CA MET A 570 7.55 8.84 -9.72
C MET A 570 6.93 10.06 -10.43
N TYR A 571 7.64 10.66 -11.37
CA TYR A 571 7.03 11.62 -12.28
C TYR A 571 6.19 10.90 -13.35
N GLY A 572 4.96 11.36 -13.61
CA GLY A 572 3.99 10.63 -14.46
C GLY A 572 4.35 10.45 -15.94
N ALA A 573 5.43 11.08 -16.42
CA ALA A 573 5.99 10.83 -17.75
C ALA A 573 7.52 10.60 -17.69
N THR A 574 7.97 9.92 -16.63
CA THR A 574 9.40 9.84 -16.30
C THR A 574 10.24 9.10 -17.36
N LYS A 575 11.51 9.50 -17.44
CA LYS A 575 12.62 8.75 -18.05
C LYS A 575 13.78 8.55 -17.07
N LYS A 576 13.49 8.63 -15.77
CA LYS A 576 14.46 8.51 -14.68
C LYS A 576 14.15 7.22 -13.94
N SER A 577 15.19 6.51 -13.51
CA SER A 577 15.07 5.18 -12.91
C SER A 577 15.12 5.16 -11.39
N ALA A 578 15.42 6.29 -10.74
CA ALA A 578 15.63 6.35 -9.30
C ALA A 578 14.58 7.21 -8.58
N PHE A 579 14.30 6.87 -7.33
CA PHE A 579 13.52 7.74 -6.45
C PHE A 579 14.33 8.98 -6.05
N CYS A 580 13.67 10.15 -6.04
CA CYS A 580 14.26 11.36 -5.45
C CYS A 580 14.34 11.23 -3.92
N GLU A 581 14.93 12.22 -3.27
CA GLU A 581 15.15 12.25 -1.83
C GLU A 581 13.87 12.22 -0.98
N HIS A 582 12.73 12.63 -1.53
CA HIS A 582 11.44 12.54 -0.84
C HIS A 582 10.80 11.17 -1.05
N CYS A 583 10.81 10.66 -2.29
CA CYS A 583 10.22 9.36 -2.61
C CYS A 583 11.00 8.22 -1.97
N ARG A 584 12.33 8.30 -1.86
CA ARG A 584 13.12 7.28 -1.15
C ARG A 584 12.69 7.11 0.31
N VAL A 585 12.42 8.22 1.01
CA VAL A 585 11.94 8.19 2.40
C VAL A 585 10.54 7.59 2.47
N ALA A 586 9.65 7.97 1.54
CA ALA A 586 8.29 7.42 1.50
C ALA A 586 8.28 5.91 1.22
N VAL A 587 9.11 5.43 0.28
CA VAL A 587 9.33 4.00 0.05
C VAL A 587 9.83 3.33 1.32
N GLN A 588 10.82 3.89 1.99
CA GLN A 588 11.35 3.32 3.23
C GLN A 588 10.29 3.23 4.33
N LYS A 589 9.38 4.20 4.42
CA LYS A 589 8.36 4.27 5.48
C LYS A 589 7.15 3.37 5.26
N VAL A 590 6.81 3.03 4.03
CA VAL A 590 5.51 2.40 3.77
C VAL A 590 5.35 1.05 4.48
N ASP A 591 4.21 0.88 5.16
CA ASP A 591 3.84 -0.37 5.83
C ASP A 591 3.28 -1.35 4.80
N LEU A 592 3.99 -2.46 4.63
CA LEU A 592 3.63 -3.53 3.69
C LEU A 592 3.15 -4.80 4.38
N SER A 593 2.84 -4.75 5.68
CA SER A 593 2.41 -5.90 6.48
C SER A 593 1.16 -6.59 5.94
N ARG A 594 0.28 -5.89 5.23
CA ARG A 594 -0.93 -6.46 4.61
C ARG A 594 -0.71 -7.04 3.21
N GLY A 595 0.49 -6.87 2.65
CA GLY A 595 0.77 -7.19 1.26
C GLY A 595 -0.07 -6.33 0.30
N VAL A 596 -0.39 -6.89 -0.86
CA VAL A 596 -1.27 -6.32 -1.88
C VAL A 596 -2.48 -7.23 -2.05
N ARG A 597 -3.66 -6.64 -2.27
CA ARG A 597 -4.89 -7.41 -2.52
C ARG A 597 -4.66 -8.29 -3.76
N SER A 598 -5.08 -9.55 -3.77
CA SER A 598 -4.94 -10.40 -4.98
C SER A 598 -5.93 -9.98 -6.06
N ILE A 599 -5.51 -10.04 -7.32
CA ILE A 599 -6.42 -10.04 -8.49
C ILE A 599 -7.35 -11.26 -8.51
#